data_AF-A0A7K0PIN2-F1
#
_entry.id   AF-A0A7K0PIN2-F1
#
_cell.length_a   1.000
_cell.length_b   1.000
_cell.length_c   1.000
_cell.angle_alpha   90.00
_cell.angle_beta   90.00
_cell.angle_gamma   90.00
#
_symmetry.space_group_name_H-M   'P 1'
#
loop_
_entity.id
_entity.type
_entity.pdbx_description
1 polymer ?
#
loop_
_entity_poly.entity_id
_entity_poly.type
_entity_poly.pdbx_seq_one_letter_code
_entity_poly.pdbx_strand_id
1 'polypeptide(L)'
;MPAPALLRRPGRPSVVTEPEEIDELAAWIVDEQRDRPLVVLTAREGDEAPYFPVASVQRLVGTVGDVVAIAQYPGGRLTRALARALPDGMMVFGGAARIYWPPADVGLDPDCHPLVRADPGAGPSAAKRDRLADRWRRGPDDRDPYAGTADGLPVAIVRAWVALIPDDELRERFPLRAYRVAPALAEQLEVLEPARAPVAAAAAQILSGHAWTQPGPIPRRVEQGGRPIVRDSDSAVAWSYPLADSDQPLAYWQPADGPITLARIGAHDTPPALPPKTPAPAKADPPAAPVAEIAAGSPPARRPAERASPTPKAAGAPALKVTDEQLLRVLRDAGEPLLAPEIRAALNIDPGTDRRVVSALLGDAVERGVIQRTGQRRGTRYAAP
;
A
#
# COMPACT_ATOMS: atom_id res chain seq x y z
N MET A 1 2.79 26.26 5.19
CA MET A 1 3.98 27.05 4.75
C MET A 1 4.32 26.68 3.30
N PRO A 2 5.17 27.41 2.54
CA PRO A 2 5.70 26.84 1.30
C PRO A 2 6.47 25.55 1.64
N ALA A 3 6.36 24.52 0.80
CA ALA A 3 7.09 23.27 0.99
C ALA A 3 8.60 23.57 1.15
N PRO A 4 9.29 22.88 2.07
CA PRO A 4 10.73 23.09 2.29
C PRO A 4 11.51 22.91 1.00
N ALA A 5 12.69 23.53 0.92
CA ALA A 5 13.51 23.47 -0.30
C ALA A 5 13.78 22.02 -0.73
N LEU A 6 13.91 21.15 0.27
CA LEU A 6 14.06 19.69 0.16
C LEU A 6 12.92 18.99 -0.57
N LEU A 7 11.70 19.55 -0.64
CA LEU A 7 10.52 18.88 -1.21
C LEU A 7 9.91 19.60 -2.41
N ARG A 8 10.64 20.55 -3.00
CA ARG A 8 10.15 21.33 -4.16
C ARG A 8 9.87 20.50 -5.42
N ARG A 9 10.29 19.23 -5.47
CA ARG A 9 10.04 18.32 -6.59
C ARG A 9 9.21 17.12 -6.12
N PRO A 10 7.87 17.22 -6.19
CA PRO A 10 6.97 16.13 -5.85
C PRO A 10 7.39 14.82 -6.51
N GLY A 11 7.43 13.74 -5.73
CA GLY A 11 7.74 12.39 -6.24
C GLY A 11 9.21 12.15 -6.62
N ARG A 12 10.12 13.09 -6.35
CA ARG A 12 11.55 12.83 -6.37
C ARG A 12 12.06 12.59 -4.95
N PRO A 13 12.84 11.52 -4.72
CA PRO A 13 13.48 11.31 -3.44
C PRO A 13 14.44 12.45 -3.13
N SER A 14 14.48 12.84 -1.87
CA SER A 14 15.39 13.88 -1.37
C SER A 14 16.27 13.33 -0.27
N VAL A 15 17.45 13.91 -0.10
CA VAL A 15 18.44 13.48 0.89
C VAL A 15 18.71 14.63 1.83
N VAL A 16 18.64 14.37 3.14
CA VAL A 16 18.99 15.32 4.20
C VAL A 16 20.40 15.01 4.66
N THR A 17 21.29 15.99 4.54
CA THR A 17 22.71 15.91 4.86
C THR A 17 23.14 16.87 5.97
N GLU A 18 22.39 17.95 6.20
CA GLU A 18 22.77 19.01 7.13
C GLU A 18 21.77 19.18 8.31
N PRO A 19 22.17 19.76 9.44
CA PRO A 19 21.27 20.00 10.58
C PRO A 19 20.11 20.95 10.28
N GLU A 20 20.31 22.01 9.49
CA GLU A 20 19.25 22.98 9.16
C GLU A 20 18.13 22.31 8.34
N GLU A 21 18.50 21.36 7.49
CA GLU A 21 17.56 20.54 6.70
C GLU A 21 16.70 19.62 7.60
N ILE A 22 17.18 19.28 8.80
CA ILE A 22 16.41 18.52 9.79
C ILE A 22 15.31 19.38 10.41
N ASP A 23 15.57 20.65 10.68
CA ASP A 23 14.56 21.57 11.20
C ASP A 23 13.46 21.81 10.15
N GLU A 24 13.84 21.96 8.87
CA GLU A 24 12.90 22.01 7.75
C GLU A 24 12.05 20.72 7.62
N LEU A 25 12.70 19.56 7.73
CA LEU A 25 12.02 18.26 7.68
C LEU A 25 11.06 18.09 8.86
N ALA A 26 11.47 18.46 10.07
CA ALA A 26 10.63 18.37 11.27
C ALA A 26 9.40 19.28 11.16
N ALA A 27 9.60 20.53 10.75
CA ALA A 27 8.52 21.48 10.52
C ALA A 27 7.51 20.95 9.47
N TRP A 28 8.00 20.30 8.42
CA TRP A 28 7.13 19.70 7.40
C TRP A 28 6.36 18.47 7.88
N ILE A 29 6.99 17.60 8.70
CA ILE A 29 6.32 16.42 9.27
C ILE A 29 5.07 16.83 10.05
N VAL A 30 5.15 17.92 10.82
CA VAL A 30 4.07 18.42 11.68
C VAL A 30 3.19 19.51 11.05
N ASP A 31 3.43 19.91 9.80
CA ASP A 31 2.62 20.94 9.12
C ASP A 31 1.18 20.41 8.92
N GLU A 32 0.21 21.01 9.58
CA GLU A 32 -1.22 20.67 9.45
C GLU A 32 -1.76 20.85 8.03
N GLN A 33 -1.09 21.68 7.21
CA GLN A 33 -1.46 21.91 5.82
C GLN A 33 -0.81 20.90 4.85
N ARG A 34 0.03 19.98 5.34
CA ARG A 34 0.61 18.93 4.51
C ARG A 34 -0.48 17.95 4.10
N ASP A 35 -0.65 17.80 2.80
CA ASP A 35 -1.68 16.97 2.15
C ASP A 35 -1.14 15.64 1.58
N ARG A 36 0.18 15.44 1.64
CA ARG A 36 0.85 14.25 1.09
C ARG A 36 1.58 13.46 2.16
N PRO A 37 1.51 12.12 2.14
CA PRO A 37 2.30 11.30 3.05
C PRO A 37 3.79 11.40 2.76
N LEU A 38 4.60 11.25 3.80
CA LEU A 38 6.06 11.31 3.73
C LEU A 38 6.65 10.02 4.28
N VAL A 39 7.57 9.40 3.54
CA VAL A 39 8.34 8.27 4.02
C VAL A 39 9.76 8.71 4.31
N VAL A 40 10.15 8.65 5.59
CA VAL A 40 11.53 8.95 6.01
C VAL A 40 12.30 7.66 6.20
N LEU A 41 13.45 7.58 5.55
CA LEU A 41 14.38 6.46 5.59
C LEU A 41 15.65 6.88 6.31
N THR A 42 16.20 6.03 7.16
CA THR A 42 17.48 6.29 7.83
C THR A 42 18.52 5.25 7.45
N ALA A 43 19.80 5.63 7.48
CA ALA A 43 20.93 4.71 7.43
C ALA A 43 21.31 4.24 8.85
N ARG A 44 22.03 3.12 8.96
CA ARG A 44 22.67 2.72 10.22
C ARG A 44 23.98 3.45 10.39
N GLU A 45 24.51 3.41 11.61
CA GLU A 45 25.88 3.81 11.83
C GLU A 45 26.83 2.87 11.07
N GLY A 46 27.64 3.47 10.20
CA GLY A 46 28.59 2.79 9.31
C GLY A 46 28.06 2.53 7.89
N ASP A 47 26.75 2.66 7.65
CA ASP A 47 26.16 2.41 6.33
C ASP A 47 26.11 3.71 5.50
N GLU A 48 26.62 3.66 4.26
CA GLU A 48 26.58 4.79 3.32
C GLU A 48 25.18 5.10 2.78
N ALA A 49 24.24 4.15 2.90
CA ALA A 49 22.89 4.25 2.36
C ALA A 49 21.83 3.73 3.34
N PRO A 50 20.57 4.18 3.21
CA PRO A 50 19.47 3.64 4.01
C PRO A 50 19.29 2.13 3.81
N TYR A 51 18.88 1.45 4.88
CA TYR A 51 18.58 0.00 4.84
C TYR A 51 17.51 -0.33 3.79
N PHE A 52 16.51 0.53 3.62
CA PHE A 52 15.53 0.41 2.56
C PHE A 52 16.01 1.16 1.31
N PRO A 53 16.15 0.50 0.13
CA PRO A 53 16.65 1.17 -1.06
C PRO A 53 15.68 2.27 -1.50
N VAL A 54 16.18 3.51 -1.55
CA VAL A 54 15.37 4.72 -1.82
C VAL A 54 14.54 4.57 -3.11
N ALA A 55 15.15 4.07 -4.19
CA ALA A 55 14.46 3.85 -5.46
C ALA A 55 13.32 2.82 -5.37
N SER A 56 13.46 1.78 -4.54
CA SER A 56 12.40 0.79 -4.33
C SER A 56 11.24 1.39 -3.55
N VAL A 57 11.54 2.18 -2.51
CA VAL A 57 10.50 2.89 -1.73
C VAL A 57 9.81 3.94 -2.60
N GLN A 58 10.53 4.67 -3.45
CA GLN A 58 9.93 5.63 -4.38
C GLN A 58 8.98 4.98 -5.38
N ARG A 59 9.31 3.80 -5.92
CA ARG A 59 8.38 3.05 -6.78
C ARG A 59 7.11 2.62 -6.05
N LEU A 60 7.24 2.20 -4.79
CA LEU A 60 6.11 1.85 -3.93
C LEU A 60 5.22 3.07 -3.62
N VAL A 61 5.84 4.20 -3.29
CA VAL A 61 5.16 5.44 -2.91
C VAL A 61 4.57 6.14 -4.14
N GLY A 62 5.20 6.03 -5.31
CA GLY A 62 4.75 6.68 -6.54
C GLY A 62 4.76 8.21 -6.43
N THR A 63 3.83 8.87 -7.10
CA THR A 63 3.67 10.33 -7.05
C THR A 63 2.82 10.81 -5.87
N VAL A 64 2.18 9.89 -5.15
CA VAL A 64 1.19 10.24 -4.13
C VAL A 64 1.83 10.64 -2.79
N GLY A 65 3.09 10.27 -2.55
CA GLY A 65 3.85 10.72 -1.39
C GLY A 65 5.28 11.09 -1.73
N ASP A 66 5.99 11.58 -0.73
CA ASP A 66 7.39 11.96 -0.84
C ASP A 66 8.29 10.97 -0.07
N VAL A 67 9.53 10.82 -0.54
CA VAL A 67 10.53 9.96 0.10
C VAL A 67 11.73 10.81 0.47
N VAL A 68 12.10 10.79 1.75
CA VAL A 68 13.27 11.50 2.27
C VAL A 68 14.22 10.49 2.90
N ALA A 69 15.47 10.49 2.49
CA ALA A 69 16.54 9.73 3.12
C ALA A 69 17.38 10.66 4.00
N ILE A 70 17.60 10.28 5.25
CA ILE A 70 18.54 10.98 6.13
C ILE A 70 19.90 10.30 5.97
N ALA A 71 20.88 11.06 5.46
CA ALA A 71 22.24 10.60 5.31
C ALA A 71 22.84 10.25 6.67
N GLN A 72 23.83 9.34 6.67
CA GLN A 72 24.54 9.05 7.90
C GLN A 72 25.41 10.24 8.29
N TYR A 73 25.33 10.63 9.56
CA TYR A 73 26.25 11.57 10.18
C TYR A 73 26.91 10.89 11.39
N PRO A 74 28.20 11.14 11.69
CA PRO A 74 28.88 10.54 12.84
C PRO A 74 28.05 10.59 14.14
N GLY A 75 27.87 9.42 14.76
CA GLY A 75 27.05 9.24 15.96
C GLY A 75 25.54 9.45 15.76
N GLY A 76 25.01 9.49 14.54
CA GLY A 76 23.59 9.70 14.29
C GLY A 76 23.08 11.09 14.73
N ARG A 77 23.89 12.14 14.56
CA ARG A 77 23.51 13.50 14.98
C ARG A 77 22.22 13.98 14.33
N LEU A 78 22.02 13.75 13.04
CA LEU A 78 20.83 14.18 12.29
C LEU A 78 19.56 13.50 12.79
N THR A 79 19.57 12.18 12.95
CA THR A 79 18.39 11.45 13.47
C THR A 79 18.09 11.80 14.93
N ARG A 80 19.12 12.10 15.75
CA ARG A 80 18.93 12.62 17.11
C ARG A 80 18.41 14.05 17.14
N ALA A 81 18.81 14.91 16.20
CA ALA A 81 18.25 16.24 16.04
C ALA A 81 16.77 16.16 15.66
N LEU A 82 16.43 15.32 14.69
CA LEU A 82 15.04 15.09 14.29
C LEU A 82 14.20 14.57 15.46
N ALA A 83 14.72 13.61 16.23
CA ALA A 83 14.02 13.07 17.39
C ALA A 83 13.72 14.11 18.48
N ARG A 84 14.54 15.17 18.61
CA ARG A 84 14.30 16.27 19.55
C ARG A 84 13.30 17.29 19.02
N ALA A 85 13.19 17.42 17.69
CA ALA A 85 12.30 18.38 17.05
C ALA A 85 10.88 17.83 16.85
N LEU A 86 10.71 16.51 16.88
CA LEU A 86 9.41 15.85 16.74
C LEU A 86 8.76 15.55 18.11
N PRO A 87 7.42 15.41 18.16
CA PRO A 87 6.73 14.89 19.34
C PRO A 87 7.27 13.54 19.79
N ASP A 88 7.07 13.23 21.08
CA ASP A 88 7.48 11.96 21.65
C ASP A 88 6.88 10.77 20.88
N GLY A 89 7.72 9.76 20.63
CA GLY A 89 7.30 8.57 19.90
C GLY A 89 7.24 8.71 18.39
N MET A 90 7.44 9.91 17.80
CA MET A 90 7.43 10.16 16.34
C MET A 90 8.78 9.98 15.64
N MET A 91 9.84 9.63 16.37
CA MET A 91 11.20 9.50 15.83
C MET A 91 11.41 8.31 14.87
N VAL A 92 12.43 8.40 14.01
CA VAL A 92 12.92 7.33 13.12
C VAL A 92 14.45 7.28 13.16
N PHE A 93 15.04 6.08 13.26
CA PHE A 93 16.48 5.89 13.47
C PHE A 93 16.96 4.47 13.13
N GLY A 94 18.28 4.28 13.10
CA GLY A 94 18.91 2.95 13.13
C GLY A 94 18.64 2.09 11.90
N GLY A 95 18.53 2.70 10.72
CA GLY A 95 18.15 1.98 9.50
C GLY A 95 16.63 1.85 9.30
N ALA A 96 15.80 2.31 10.23
CA ALA A 96 14.35 2.19 10.11
C ALA A 96 13.78 3.09 9.01
N ALA A 97 12.58 2.73 8.56
CA ALA A 97 11.69 3.57 7.77
C ALA A 97 10.47 3.95 8.61
N ARG A 98 9.97 5.18 8.48
CA ARG A 98 8.70 5.61 9.07
C ARG A 98 7.83 6.31 8.05
N ILE A 99 6.53 6.03 8.09
CA ILE A 99 5.53 6.71 7.28
C ILE A 99 4.85 7.78 8.14
N TYR A 100 4.93 9.03 7.70
CA TYR A 100 4.23 10.17 8.27
C TYR A 100 3.05 10.55 7.38
N TRP A 101 1.84 10.19 7.77
CA TRP A 101 0.60 10.61 7.10
C TRP A 101 0.31 12.08 7.34
N PRO A 102 -0.48 12.74 6.47
CA PRO A 102 -0.98 14.10 6.69
C PRO A 102 -1.55 14.28 8.11
N PRO A 103 -1.14 15.32 8.88
CA PRO A 103 -1.67 15.53 10.22
C PRO A 103 -3.18 15.84 10.23
N ALA A 104 -3.71 16.40 9.14
CA ALA A 104 -5.16 16.60 9.00
C ALA A 104 -5.95 15.28 9.00
N ASP A 105 -5.34 14.17 8.59
CA ASP A 105 -6.00 12.87 8.53
C ASP A 105 -6.02 12.17 9.89
N VAL A 106 -4.90 12.17 10.60
CA VAL A 106 -4.69 11.33 11.81
C VAL A 106 -4.02 12.02 12.99
N GLY A 107 -3.87 13.35 12.93
CA GLY A 107 -3.15 14.11 13.93
C GLY A 107 -1.67 13.74 13.97
N LEU A 108 -1.09 13.78 15.18
CA LEU A 108 0.31 13.46 15.43
C LEU A 108 0.46 12.24 16.35
N ASP A 109 -0.51 11.33 16.33
CA ASP A 109 -0.45 10.08 17.11
C ASP A 109 0.64 9.14 16.54
N PRO A 110 1.69 8.81 17.31
CA PRO A 110 2.75 7.91 16.88
C PRO A 110 2.27 6.58 16.29
N ASP A 111 1.16 6.02 16.77
CA ASP A 111 0.65 4.72 16.35
C ASP A 111 0.04 4.75 14.95
N CYS A 112 -0.50 5.90 14.53
CA CYS A 112 -0.97 6.12 13.16
C CYS A 112 0.19 6.27 12.17
N HIS A 113 1.41 6.56 12.65
CA HIS A 113 2.61 6.77 11.83
C HIS A 113 3.57 5.58 11.87
N PRO A 114 3.36 4.50 11.08
CA PRO A 114 3.99 3.21 11.29
C PRO A 114 5.52 3.25 11.08
N LEU A 115 6.24 2.66 12.04
CA LEU A 115 7.68 2.46 12.01
C LEU A 115 8.02 1.01 11.60
N VAL A 116 8.85 0.85 10.56
CA VAL A 116 9.40 -0.43 10.14
C VAL A 116 10.90 -0.47 10.46
N ARG A 117 11.24 -1.21 11.51
CA ARG A 117 12.64 -1.38 11.97
C ARG A 117 13.43 -2.31 11.07
N ALA A 118 14.68 -1.95 10.82
CA ALA A 118 15.65 -2.76 10.11
C ALA A 118 16.17 -3.93 10.98
N ASP A 119 16.55 -5.06 10.37
CA ASP A 119 17.05 -6.25 11.09
C ASP A 119 18.56 -6.18 11.35
N PRO A 120 19.05 -6.29 12.59
CA PRO A 120 20.47 -6.14 12.90
C PRO A 120 21.34 -7.10 12.08
N GLY A 121 22.40 -6.59 11.47
CA GLY A 121 23.43 -7.39 10.79
C GLY A 121 23.08 -7.98 9.41
N ALA A 122 21.88 -7.72 8.87
CA ALA A 122 21.51 -8.10 7.52
C ALA A 122 21.12 -6.87 6.68
N GLY A 123 21.05 -7.03 5.35
CA GLY A 123 20.38 -6.07 4.45
C GLY A 123 18.85 -6.21 4.50
N PRO A 124 18.10 -5.41 3.72
CA PRO A 124 16.63 -5.46 3.66
C PRO A 124 16.15 -6.82 3.19
N SER A 125 15.61 -7.62 4.12
CA SER A 125 14.90 -8.84 3.76
C SER A 125 13.66 -8.50 2.93
N ALA A 126 13.26 -9.38 2.01
CA ALA A 126 12.01 -9.22 1.25
C ALA A 126 10.83 -8.97 2.19
N ALA A 127 10.74 -9.72 3.30
CA ALA A 127 9.71 -9.58 4.31
C ALA A 127 9.60 -8.17 4.93
N LYS A 128 10.72 -7.44 5.09
CA LYS A 128 10.68 -6.06 5.62
C LYS A 128 10.21 -5.06 4.59
N ARG A 129 10.62 -5.23 3.32
CA ARG A 129 10.08 -4.44 2.21
C ARG A 129 8.59 -4.68 2.05
N ASP A 130 8.16 -5.94 2.14
CA ASP A 130 6.74 -6.30 2.09
C ASP A 130 5.95 -5.71 3.26
N ARG A 131 6.54 -5.68 4.47
CA ARG A 131 5.91 -5.03 5.64
C ARG A 131 5.77 -3.52 5.46
N LEU A 132 6.77 -2.83 4.91
CA LEU A 132 6.66 -1.40 4.59
C LEU A 132 5.59 -1.17 3.52
N ALA A 133 5.56 -1.99 2.47
CA ALA A 133 4.55 -1.94 1.42
C ALA A 133 3.14 -2.23 1.93
N ASP A 134 2.98 -3.18 2.84
CA ASP A 134 1.70 -3.49 3.50
C ASP A 134 1.23 -2.28 4.34
N ARG A 135 2.08 -1.71 5.19
CA ARG A 135 1.75 -0.51 5.99
C ARG A 135 1.39 0.69 5.12
N TRP A 136 2.13 0.92 4.04
CA TRP A 136 1.82 1.97 3.07
C TRP A 136 0.47 1.77 2.36
N ARG A 137 0.14 0.52 2.02
CA ARG A 137 -1.12 0.18 1.36
C ARG A 137 -2.33 0.30 2.30
N ARG A 138 -2.16 -0.05 3.57
CA ARG A 138 -3.22 0.02 4.59
C ARG A 138 -3.61 1.44 4.98
N GLY A 139 -2.68 2.39 4.89
CA GLY A 139 -2.92 3.74 5.40
C GLY A 139 -2.72 3.85 6.92
N PRO A 140 -3.08 5.00 7.52
CA PRO A 140 -2.85 5.27 8.94
C PRO A 140 -3.71 4.42 9.89
N ASP A 141 -4.95 4.07 9.51
CA ASP A 141 -5.93 3.43 10.42
C ASP A 141 -6.48 2.09 9.90
N ASP A 142 -5.80 1.43 8.94
CA ASP A 142 -6.45 0.42 8.06
C ASP A 142 -7.64 1.01 7.27
N ARG A 143 -7.89 2.33 7.40
CA ARG A 143 -8.77 3.16 6.58
C ARG A 143 -7.94 3.68 5.43
N ASP A 144 -8.47 3.57 4.22
CA ASP A 144 -7.87 4.20 3.06
C ASP A 144 -7.86 5.73 3.31
N PRO A 145 -6.70 6.41 3.47
CA PRO A 145 -6.65 7.83 3.80
C PRO A 145 -7.26 8.69 2.68
N TYR A 146 -7.45 8.11 1.50
CA TYR A 146 -8.11 8.77 0.41
C TYR A 146 -9.61 8.41 0.30
N ALA A 147 -10.15 7.54 1.16
CA ALA A 147 -11.59 7.27 1.25
C ALA A 147 -12.36 8.59 1.39
N GLY A 148 -13.40 8.78 0.58
CA GLY A 148 -14.19 10.03 0.54
C GLY A 148 -13.57 11.21 -0.21
N THR A 149 -12.28 11.20 -0.58
CA THR A 149 -11.68 12.28 -1.38
C THR A 149 -11.86 12.06 -2.89
N ALA A 150 -11.79 13.14 -3.68
CA ALA A 150 -11.79 13.10 -5.14
C ALA A 150 -10.57 12.33 -5.71
N ASP A 151 -9.43 12.38 -5.02
CA ASP A 151 -8.19 11.69 -5.41
C ASP A 151 -8.17 10.22 -4.99
N GLY A 152 -9.10 9.78 -4.15
CA GLY A 152 -9.05 8.42 -3.62
C GLY A 152 -9.36 7.32 -4.60
N LEU A 153 -10.20 7.57 -5.61
CA LEU A 153 -10.38 6.57 -6.65
C LEU A 153 -9.09 6.35 -7.45
N PRO A 154 -8.38 7.39 -7.94
CA PRO A 154 -7.09 7.21 -8.59
C PRO A 154 -6.07 6.39 -7.78
N VAL A 155 -5.92 6.68 -6.49
CA VAL A 155 -5.00 5.93 -5.63
C VAL A 155 -5.45 4.48 -5.47
N ALA A 156 -6.75 4.25 -5.25
CA ALA A 156 -7.32 2.92 -5.14
C ALA A 156 -7.10 2.10 -6.43
N ILE A 157 -7.24 2.71 -7.61
CA ILE A 157 -6.97 2.05 -8.91
C ILE A 157 -5.52 1.61 -9.01
N VAL A 158 -4.56 2.49 -8.67
CA VAL A 158 -3.13 2.15 -8.72
C VAL A 158 -2.81 1.02 -7.74
N ARG A 159 -3.35 1.08 -6.52
CA ARG A 159 -3.20 0.00 -5.52
C ARG A 159 -3.77 -1.32 -6.02
N ALA A 160 -4.95 -1.30 -6.61
CA ALA A 160 -5.58 -2.48 -7.18
C ALA A 160 -4.79 -3.05 -8.35
N TRP A 161 -4.20 -2.21 -9.20
CA TRP A 161 -3.33 -2.63 -10.30
C TRP A 161 -2.04 -3.31 -9.79
N VAL A 162 -1.37 -2.71 -8.80
CA VAL A 162 -0.18 -3.31 -8.16
C VAL A 162 -0.51 -4.64 -7.51
N ALA A 163 -1.69 -4.78 -6.91
CA ALA A 163 -2.14 -6.03 -6.31
C ALA A 163 -2.49 -7.10 -7.37
N LEU A 164 -3.15 -6.68 -8.47
CA LEU A 164 -3.52 -7.54 -9.58
C LEU A 164 -2.29 -8.08 -10.32
N ILE A 165 -1.29 -7.23 -10.52
CA ILE A 165 -0.07 -7.53 -11.28
C ILE A 165 1.12 -7.24 -10.36
N PRO A 166 1.48 -8.18 -9.45
CA PRO A 166 2.53 -7.95 -8.45
C PRO A 166 3.94 -7.92 -9.06
N ASP A 167 4.13 -8.57 -10.19
CA ASP A 167 5.39 -8.69 -10.91
C ASP A 167 5.69 -7.46 -11.77
N ASP A 168 6.93 -6.95 -11.69
CA ASP A 168 7.35 -5.73 -12.39
C ASP A 168 7.37 -5.92 -13.93
N GLU A 169 7.83 -7.07 -14.43
CA GLU A 169 7.87 -7.35 -15.86
C GLU A 169 6.45 -7.44 -16.44
N LEU A 170 5.52 -8.04 -15.69
CA LEU A 170 4.11 -8.04 -16.07
C LEU A 170 3.49 -6.63 -16.04
N ARG A 171 3.89 -5.75 -15.10
CA ARG A 171 3.41 -4.36 -15.07
C ARG A 171 3.88 -3.57 -16.28
N GLU A 172 5.09 -3.83 -16.77
CA GLU A 172 5.57 -3.24 -18.04
C GLU A 172 4.77 -3.72 -19.24
N ARG A 173 4.34 -4.99 -19.24
CA ARG A 173 3.48 -5.57 -20.28
C ARG A 173 2.04 -5.07 -20.22
N PHE A 174 1.54 -4.78 -19.02
CA PHE A 174 0.17 -4.36 -18.75
C PHE A 174 0.13 -3.02 -17.99
N PRO A 175 0.65 -1.93 -18.58
CA PRO A 175 0.69 -0.64 -17.92
C PRO A 175 -0.72 -0.07 -17.78
N LEU A 176 -0.95 0.72 -16.73
CA LEU A 176 -2.20 1.47 -16.62
C LEU A 176 -2.29 2.52 -17.72
N ARG A 177 -3.30 2.39 -18.59
CA ARG A 177 -3.62 3.41 -19.59
C ARG A 177 -4.11 4.70 -18.92
N ALA A 178 -3.89 5.82 -19.60
CA ALA A 178 -4.47 7.10 -19.20
C ALA A 178 -6.00 7.00 -19.13
N TYR A 179 -6.58 7.64 -18.12
CA TYR A 179 -8.02 7.61 -17.88
C TYR A 179 -8.55 8.91 -17.30
N ARG A 180 -9.87 9.03 -17.30
CA ARG A 180 -10.64 10.11 -16.66
C ARG A 180 -11.76 9.49 -15.83
N VAL A 181 -12.10 10.16 -14.74
CA VAL A 181 -13.27 9.83 -13.91
C VAL A 181 -14.35 10.84 -14.26
N ALA A 182 -15.51 10.37 -14.73
CA ALA A 182 -16.63 11.27 -15.00
C ALA A 182 -17.23 11.79 -13.68
N PRO A 183 -17.78 13.02 -13.65
CA PRO A 183 -18.39 13.59 -12.44
C PRO A 183 -19.45 12.68 -11.81
N ALA A 184 -20.29 12.04 -12.63
CA ALA A 184 -21.33 11.12 -12.14
C ALA A 184 -20.77 9.93 -11.35
N LEU A 185 -19.62 9.36 -11.76
CA LEU A 185 -18.98 8.28 -10.99
C LEU A 185 -18.39 8.81 -9.68
N ALA A 186 -17.79 10.00 -9.70
CA ALA A 186 -17.25 10.63 -8.50
C ALA A 186 -18.36 10.86 -7.46
N GLU A 187 -19.48 11.47 -7.87
CA GLU A 187 -20.66 11.69 -7.02
C GLU A 187 -21.23 10.37 -6.47
N GLN A 188 -21.32 9.32 -7.28
CA GLN A 188 -21.79 8.01 -6.82
C GLN A 188 -20.86 7.39 -5.78
N LEU A 189 -19.55 7.55 -5.92
CA LEU A 189 -18.56 6.99 -4.98
C LEU A 189 -18.42 7.79 -3.68
N GLU A 190 -18.92 9.02 -3.64
CA GLU A 190 -19.10 9.76 -2.38
C GLU A 190 -20.24 9.16 -1.55
N VAL A 191 -21.31 8.70 -2.21
CA VAL A 191 -22.47 8.09 -1.54
C VAL A 191 -22.27 6.60 -1.27
N LEU A 192 -21.62 5.88 -2.19
CA LEU A 192 -21.43 4.43 -2.17
C LEU A 192 -19.99 4.06 -1.81
N GLU A 193 -19.54 4.50 -0.63
CA GLU A 193 -18.17 4.22 -0.15
C GLU A 193 -17.77 2.73 -0.27
N PRO A 194 -18.63 1.74 0.09
CA PRO A 194 -18.29 0.32 -0.03
C PRO A 194 -18.03 -0.15 -1.48
N ALA A 195 -18.56 0.58 -2.48
CA ALA A 195 -18.37 0.23 -3.89
C ALA A 195 -16.99 0.67 -4.43
N ARG A 196 -16.24 1.51 -3.70
CA ARG A 196 -14.97 2.07 -4.18
C ARG A 196 -13.92 1.01 -4.44
N ALA A 197 -13.74 0.04 -3.54
CA ALA A 197 -12.77 -1.04 -3.72
C ALA A 197 -13.11 -1.94 -4.92
N PRO A 198 -14.36 -2.45 -5.08
CA PRO A 198 -14.78 -3.16 -6.30
C PRO A 198 -14.57 -2.35 -7.59
N VAL A 199 -14.93 -1.06 -7.58
CA VAL A 199 -14.75 -0.18 -8.76
C VAL A 199 -13.28 0.01 -9.10
N ALA A 200 -12.43 0.24 -8.10
CA ALA A 200 -10.99 0.37 -8.31
C ALA A 200 -10.38 -0.92 -8.88
N ALA A 201 -10.78 -2.08 -8.39
CA ALA A 201 -10.34 -3.37 -8.91
C ALA A 201 -10.78 -3.61 -10.36
N ALA A 202 -12.05 -3.31 -10.68
CA ALA A 202 -12.56 -3.38 -12.05
C ALA A 202 -11.83 -2.42 -12.98
N ALA A 203 -11.68 -1.16 -12.58
CA ALA A 203 -10.96 -0.15 -13.33
C ALA A 203 -9.50 -0.56 -13.57
N ALA A 204 -8.80 -1.11 -12.57
CA ALA A 204 -7.44 -1.62 -12.75
C ALA A 204 -7.36 -2.72 -13.82
N GLN A 205 -8.32 -3.65 -13.86
CA GLN A 205 -8.38 -4.69 -14.89
C GLN A 205 -8.67 -4.12 -16.29
N ILE A 206 -9.59 -3.18 -16.40
CA ILE A 206 -9.94 -2.52 -17.67
C ILE A 206 -8.77 -1.70 -18.21
N LEU A 207 -8.20 -0.84 -17.35
CA LEU A 207 -7.18 0.14 -17.72
C LEU A 207 -5.83 -0.49 -18.06
N SER A 208 -5.50 -1.63 -17.44
CA SER A 208 -4.29 -2.41 -17.78
C SER A 208 -4.47 -3.33 -18.99
N GLY A 209 -5.70 -3.47 -19.52
CA GLY A 209 -6.05 -4.44 -20.55
C GLY A 209 -6.13 -5.89 -20.06
N HIS A 210 -5.84 -6.14 -18.78
CA HIS A 210 -5.79 -7.47 -18.19
C HIS A 210 -7.17 -8.17 -18.15
N ALA A 211 -8.26 -7.39 -18.15
CA ALA A 211 -9.64 -7.86 -18.27
C ALA A 211 -9.90 -8.74 -19.52
N TRP A 212 -9.06 -8.61 -20.55
CA TRP A 212 -9.21 -9.35 -21.81
C TRP A 212 -8.36 -10.62 -21.89
N THR A 213 -7.42 -10.81 -20.96
CA THR A 213 -6.41 -11.86 -21.05
C THR A 213 -6.59 -12.97 -20.02
N GLN A 214 -7.36 -12.72 -18.96
CA GLN A 214 -7.56 -13.70 -17.88
C GLN A 214 -8.92 -14.39 -17.97
N PRO A 215 -9.02 -15.62 -17.43
CA PRO A 215 -10.32 -16.22 -17.12
C PRO A 215 -11.04 -15.36 -16.08
N GLY A 216 -12.26 -14.90 -16.38
CA GLY A 216 -13.03 -14.07 -15.47
C GLY A 216 -14.14 -13.27 -16.13
N PRO A 217 -14.65 -12.23 -15.45
CA PRO A 217 -15.58 -11.27 -16.04
C PRO A 217 -14.93 -10.60 -17.25
N ILE A 218 -15.63 -10.61 -18.39
CA ILE A 218 -15.16 -10.00 -19.63
C ILE A 218 -15.95 -8.71 -19.85
N PRO A 219 -15.32 -7.60 -20.27
CA PRO A 219 -16.05 -6.40 -20.62
C PRO A 219 -17.05 -6.66 -21.77
N ARG A 220 -18.25 -6.10 -21.65
CA ARG A 220 -19.32 -6.24 -22.64
C ARG A 220 -19.63 -4.89 -23.29
N ARG A 221 -19.83 -4.88 -24.61
CA ARG A 221 -20.34 -3.67 -25.28
C ARG A 221 -21.76 -3.40 -24.81
N VAL A 222 -22.06 -2.14 -24.55
CA VAL A 222 -23.44 -1.71 -24.28
C VAL A 222 -24.11 -1.49 -25.62
N GLU A 223 -25.27 -2.13 -25.81
CA GLU A 223 -26.02 -2.09 -27.06
C GLU A 223 -27.43 -1.52 -26.85
N GLN A 224 -27.93 -0.80 -27.84
CA GLN A 224 -29.32 -0.34 -27.90
C GLN A 224 -29.93 -0.77 -29.23
N GLY A 225 -30.97 -1.61 -29.19
CA GLY A 225 -31.58 -2.18 -30.39
C GLY A 225 -30.62 -3.06 -31.21
N GLY A 226 -29.72 -3.79 -30.53
CA GLY A 226 -28.73 -4.68 -31.16
C GLY A 226 -27.58 -3.95 -31.86
N ARG A 227 -27.38 -2.66 -31.55
CA ARG A 227 -26.25 -1.86 -32.07
C ARG A 227 -25.43 -1.30 -30.92
N PRO A 228 -24.08 -1.32 -31.00
CA PRO A 228 -23.23 -0.68 -30.00
C PRO A 228 -23.57 0.80 -29.86
N ILE A 229 -23.63 1.27 -28.62
CA ILE A 229 -23.79 2.69 -28.35
C ILE A 229 -22.43 3.37 -28.58
N VAL A 230 -22.42 4.34 -29.50
CA VAL A 230 -21.25 5.12 -29.87
C VAL A 230 -21.53 6.60 -29.59
N ARG A 231 -20.56 7.28 -28.97
CA ARG A 231 -20.64 8.71 -28.69
C ARG A 231 -20.20 9.52 -29.91
N ASP A 232 -21.10 10.33 -30.45
CA ASP A 232 -20.86 11.08 -31.71
C ASP A 232 -19.63 12.00 -31.67
N SER A 233 -19.31 12.59 -30.51
CA SER A 233 -18.26 13.61 -30.41
C SER A 233 -16.84 13.09 -30.64
N ASP A 234 -16.59 11.81 -30.32
CA ASP A 234 -15.24 11.22 -30.34
C ASP A 234 -15.25 9.73 -30.74
N SER A 235 -16.38 9.24 -31.25
CA SER A 235 -16.59 7.84 -31.63
C SER A 235 -16.28 6.84 -30.50
N ALA A 236 -16.38 7.27 -29.23
CA ALA A 236 -16.15 6.37 -28.11
C ALA A 236 -17.27 5.34 -27.99
N VAL A 237 -16.90 4.08 -27.80
CA VAL A 237 -17.83 2.97 -27.62
C VAL A 237 -18.17 2.82 -26.15
N ALA A 238 -19.43 2.61 -25.82
CA ALA A 238 -19.87 2.31 -24.46
C ALA A 238 -19.61 0.84 -24.11
N TRP A 239 -19.04 0.63 -22.93
CA TRP A 239 -18.76 -0.69 -22.38
C TRP A 239 -19.26 -0.79 -20.93
N SER A 240 -19.48 -2.03 -20.50
CA SER A 240 -19.80 -2.37 -19.11
C SER A 240 -18.88 -3.49 -18.62
N TYR A 241 -18.50 -3.45 -17.35
CA TYR A 241 -17.70 -4.48 -16.70
C TYR A 241 -18.36 -4.90 -15.37
N PRO A 242 -18.60 -6.19 -15.12
CA PRO A 242 -19.21 -6.65 -13.87
C PRO A 242 -18.35 -6.29 -12.66
N LEU A 243 -18.98 -5.75 -11.61
CA LEU A 243 -18.33 -5.52 -10.32
C LEU A 243 -18.47 -6.77 -9.44
N ALA A 244 -17.47 -7.04 -8.62
CA ALA A 244 -17.60 -8.07 -7.59
C ALA A 244 -18.64 -7.65 -6.56
N ASP A 245 -19.50 -8.60 -6.14
CA ASP A 245 -20.52 -8.41 -5.10
C ASP A 245 -21.54 -7.29 -5.38
N SER A 246 -21.73 -6.93 -6.66
CA SER A 246 -22.75 -5.96 -7.08
C SER A 246 -23.48 -6.46 -8.34
N ASP A 247 -24.78 -6.20 -8.38
CA ASP A 247 -25.64 -6.39 -9.56
C ASP A 247 -25.47 -5.27 -10.59
N GLN A 248 -24.78 -4.19 -10.23
CA GLN A 248 -24.54 -3.04 -11.09
C GLN A 248 -23.11 -3.07 -11.65
N PRO A 249 -22.94 -3.12 -12.98
CA PRO A 249 -21.62 -3.02 -13.59
C PRO A 249 -21.03 -1.60 -13.52
N LEU A 250 -19.71 -1.52 -13.69
CA LEU A 250 -19.00 -0.29 -14.02
C LEU A 250 -19.15 -0.01 -15.53
N ALA A 251 -19.85 1.08 -15.86
CA ALA A 251 -19.97 1.57 -17.22
C ALA A 251 -18.82 2.53 -17.55
N TYR A 252 -18.26 2.43 -18.76
CA TYR A 252 -17.17 3.28 -19.21
C TYR A 252 -17.22 3.55 -20.72
N TRP A 253 -16.56 4.63 -21.14
CA TRP A 253 -16.37 4.98 -22.54
C TRP A 253 -14.93 4.67 -22.97
N GLN A 254 -14.78 3.98 -24.08
CA GLN A 254 -13.49 3.70 -24.70
C GLN A 254 -13.42 4.37 -26.09
N PRO A 255 -12.69 5.49 -26.23
CA PRO A 255 -12.43 6.08 -27.54
C PRO A 255 -11.51 5.15 -28.36
N ALA A 256 -11.51 5.32 -29.69
CA ALA A 256 -10.57 4.64 -30.57
C ALA A 256 -9.13 5.02 -30.20
N ASP A 257 -8.90 6.32 -30.03
CA ASP A 257 -7.65 6.91 -29.56
C ASP A 257 -7.91 7.80 -28.34
N GLY A 258 -7.09 7.67 -27.29
CA GLY A 258 -7.14 8.52 -26.10
C GLY A 258 -7.52 7.82 -24.79
N PRO A 259 -7.80 8.60 -23.74
CA PRO A 259 -8.00 8.09 -22.39
C PRO A 259 -9.38 7.44 -22.23
N ILE A 260 -9.43 6.35 -21.48
CA ILE A 260 -10.69 5.69 -21.08
C ILE A 260 -11.42 6.60 -20.09
N THR A 261 -12.73 6.75 -20.22
CA THR A 261 -13.54 7.51 -19.26
C THR A 261 -14.38 6.55 -18.41
N LEU A 262 -14.07 6.42 -17.13
CA LEU A 262 -14.86 5.68 -16.15
C LEU A 262 -16.10 6.51 -15.81
N ALA A 263 -17.29 6.02 -16.18
CA ALA A 263 -18.46 6.89 -16.31
C ALA A 263 -19.41 6.85 -15.11
N ARG A 264 -19.78 5.64 -14.64
CA ARG A 264 -20.70 5.43 -13.51
C ARG A 264 -20.86 3.94 -13.15
N ILE A 265 -21.52 3.68 -12.04
CA ILE A 265 -22.07 2.38 -11.63
C ILE A 265 -23.58 2.36 -11.98
N GLY A 266 -24.09 1.33 -12.64
CA GLY A 266 -25.52 1.23 -12.93
C GLY A 266 -25.88 0.18 -13.98
N ALA A 267 -27.18 0.01 -14.23
CA ALA A 267 -27.73 -1.06 -15.07
C ALA A 267 -27.06 -1.19 -16.46
N HIS A 268 -26.90 -2.45 -16.91
CA HIS A 268 -26.23 -2.83 -18.15
C HIS A 268 -26.72 -2.08 -19.40
N ASP A 269 -28.01 -1.77 -19.47
CA ASP A 269 -28.64 -1.22 -20.66
C ASP A 269 -28.73 0.32 -20.65
N THR A 270 -28.37 0.94 -19.54
CA THR A 270 -28.46 2.40 -19.46
C THR A 270 -27.15 2.99 -20.00
N PRO A 271 -27.16 3.77 -21.10
CA PRO A 271 -25.95 4.37 -21.63
C PRO A 271 -25.28 5.26 -20.58
N PRO A 272 -23.95 5.25 -20.46
CA PRO A 272 -23.28 6.17 -19.55
C PRO A 272 -23.62 7.60 -19.96
N ALA A 273 -23.87 8.49 -19.00
CA ALA A 273 -24.19 9.88 -19.30
C ALA A 273 -23.09 10.46 -20.20
N LEU A 274 -23.49 11.17 -21.26
CA LEU A 274 -22.54 11.88 -22.10
C LEU A 274 -21.89 12.95 -21.22
N PRO A 275 -20.55 13.04 -21.15
CA PRO A 275 -19.93 14.19 -20.52
C PRO A 275 -20.42 15.45 -21.24
N PRO A 276 -20.63 16.57 -20.54
CA PRO A 276 -20.95 17.82 -21.19
C PRO A 276 -19.89 18.09 -22.26
N LYS A 277 -20.31 18.49 -23.47
CA LYS A 277 -19.38 18.88 -24.53
C LYS A 277 -18.46 19.96 -23.96
N THR A 278 -17.22 19.58 -23.67
CA THR A 278 -16.18 20.58 -23.37
C THR A 278 -16.03 21.39 -24.65
N PRO A 279 -16.23 22.73 -24.62
CA PRO A 279 -16.00 23.54 -25.80
C PRO A 279 -14.57 23.26 -26.29
N ALA A 280 -14.44 23.03 -27.60
CA ALA A 280 -13.15 22.73 -28.19
C ALA A 280 -12.14 23.80 -27.73
N PRO A 281 -10.97 23.42 -27.21
CA PRO A 281 -9.97 24.42 -26.85
C PRO A 281 -9.68 25.26 -28.08
N ALA A 282 -9.77 26.59 -27.94
CA ALA A 282 -9.33 27.51 -28.97
C ALA A 282 -7.91 27.08 -29.40
N LYS A 283 -7.68 26.95 -30.70
CA LYS A 283 -6.40 26.49 -31.29
C LYS A 283 -5.22 27.17 -30.57
N ALA A 284 -4.57 26.44 -29.68
CA ALA A 284 -3.31 26.84 -29.07
C ALA A 284 -2.18 26.23 -29.88
N ASP A 285 -1.11 27.01 -30.10
CA ASP A 285 0.05 26.61 -30.88
C ASP A 285 0.71 25.35 -30.29
N PRO A 286 1.22 24.45 -31.15
CA PRO A 286 1.82 23.19 -30.73
C PRO A 286 3.11 23.42 -29.93
N PRO A 287 3.31 22.73 -28.77
CA PRO A 287 4.59 22.75 -28.07
C PRO A 287 5.66 21.95 -28.82
N ALA A 288 6.90 22.42 -28.71
CA ALA A 288 8.08 21.85 -29.35
C ALA A 288 8.38 20.41 -28.90
N ALA A 289 8.87 19.61 -29.84
CA ALA A 289 9.21 18.19 -29.68
C ALA A 289 10.38 17.96 -28.68
N PRO A 290 10.35 16.89 -27.87
CA PRO A 290 11.51 16.46 -27.10
C PRO A 290 12.49 15.60 -27.91
N VAL A 291 13.76 15.75 -27.53
CA VAL A 291 14.99 15.17 -28.10
C VAL A 291 15.20 13.72 -27.65
N ALA A 292 15.87 12.94 -28.51
CA ALA A 292 16.09 11.49 -28.47
C ALA A 292 16.82 10.91 -27.24
N GLU A 293 16.50 9.66 -26.94
CA GLU A 293 16.98 8.81 -25.85
C GLU A 293 18.16 7.92 -26.26
N ILE A 294 19.06 7.64 -25.31
CA ILE A 294 20.30 6.86 -25.44
C ILE A 294 20.02 5.39 -25.09
N ALA A 295 20.58 4.46 -25.89
CA ALA A 295 20.49 3.01 -25.71
C ALA A 295 21.53 2.42 -24.74
N ALA A 296 21.10 1.45 -23.92
CA ALA A 296 21.90 0.41 -23.26
C ALA A 296 20.90 -0.71 -22.88
N GLY A 297 21.08 -2.02 -23.08
CA GLY A 297 22.24 -2.90 -22.98
C GLY A 297 21.85 -4.04 -22.01
N SER A 298 21.35 -5.18 -22.52
CA SER A 298 20.82 -6.30 -21.71
C SER A 298 21.90 -7.17 -21.04
N PRO A 299 21.65 -7.70 -19.82
CA PRO A 299 22.33 -8.88 -19.29
C PRO A 299 21.41 -10.11 -19.14
N PRO A 300 21.96 -11.34 -19.03
CA PRO A 300 21.21 -12.58 -19.21
C PRO A 300 20.59 -13.17 -17.94
N ALA A 301 19.58 -14.02 -18.18
CA ALA A 301 18.65 -14.63 -17.24
C ALA A 301 19.26 -15.58 -16.20
N ARG A 302 18.67 -15.61 -14.99
CA ARG A 302 18.83 -16.67 -13.97
C ARG A 302 17.48 -17.32 -13.65
N ARG A 303 17.48 -18.65 -13.58
CA ARG A 303 16.32 -19.51 -13.25
C ARG A 303 15.82 -19.30 -11.81
N PRO A 304 14.50 -19.39 -11.53
CA PRO A 304 13.98 -19.36 -10.17
C PRO A 304 13.93 -20.75 -9.53
N ALA A 305 14.20 -20.79 -8.21
CA ALA A 305 13.93 -21.92 -7.35
C ALA A 305 12.57 -21.72 -6.63
N GLU A 306 11.73 -22.74 -6.63
CA GLU A 306 10.44 -22.82 -5.95
C GLU A 306 10.55 -22.52 -4.44
N ARG A 307 9.71 -21.62 -3.92
CA ARG A 307 9.40 -21.55 -2.49
C ARG A 307 7.94 -21.24 -2.20
N ALA A 308 7.47 -21.93 -1.16
CA ALA A 308 6.12 -22.00 -0.64
C ALA A 308 5.63 -20.73 0.05
N SER A 309 4.33 -20.47 -0.11
CA SER A 309 3.58 -19.30 0.38
C SER A 309 3.31 -19.34 1.90
N PRO A 310 3.40 -18.21 2.62
CA PRO A 310 2.89 -18.09 3.98
C PRO A 310 1.41 -17.66 4.02
N THR A 311 0.69 -18.20 4.99
CA THR A 311 -0.76 -18.05 5.20
C THR A 311 -1.11 -16.75 5.97
N PRO A 312 -2.22 -16.06 5.65
CA PRO A 312 -2.60 -14.78 6.28
C PRO A 312 -3.13 -14.90 7.73
N LYS A 313 -2.90 -13.83 8.51
CA LYS A 313 -3.32 -13.61 9.92
C LYS A 313 -4.79 -13.13 9.95
N ALA A 314 -5.64 -13.81 10.72
CA ALA A 314 -7.06 -13.46 10.89
C ALA A 314 -7.22 -12.35 11.95
N ALA A 315 -8.04 -11.34 11.65
CA ALA A 315 -8.47 -10.29 12.58
C ALA A 315 -9.87 -10.61 13.13
N GLY A 316 -10.08 -10.39 14.43
CA GLY A 316 -11.42 -10.44 15.06
C GLY A 316 -11.76 -11.69 15.88
N ALA A 317 -10.80 -12.52 16.25
CA ALA A 317 -11.09 -13.66 17.13
C ALA A 317 -11.23 -13.22 18.60
N PRO A 318 -12.17 -13.80 19.38
CA PRO A 318 -12.36 -13.49 20.78
C PRO A 318 -11.08 -13.76 21.59
N ALA A 319 -10.69 -12.80 22.42
CA ALA A 319 -9.49 -12.91 23.26
C ALA A 319 -9.66 -14.05 24.28
N LEU A 320 -8.74 -15.01 24.27
CA LEU A 320 -8.67 -16.07 25.27
C LEU A 320 -8.29 -15.45 26.63
N LYS A 321 -9.05 -15.75 27.68
CA LYS A 321 -8.75 -15.33 29.06
C LYS A 321 -7.71 -16.26 29.70
N VAL A 322 -6.49 -16.28 29.16
CA VAL A 322 -5.35 -17.01 29.74
C VAL A 322 -4.37 -15.98 30.30
N THR A 323 -4.09 -16.08 31.60
CA THR A 323 -3.10 -15.22 32.27
C THR A 323 -1.69 -15.80 32.11
N ASP A 324 -0.69 -14.93 32.23
CA ASP A 324 0.71 -15.32 32.18
C ASP A 324 1.07 -16.32 33.29
N GLU A 325 0.46 -16.18 34.47
CA GLU A 325 0.67 -17.08 35.60
C GLU A 325 0.13 -18.50 35.31
N GLN A 326 -1.03 -18.61 34.67
CA GLN A 326 -1.57 -19.91 34.24
C GLN A 326 -0.68 -20.58 33.20
N LEU A 327 -0.17 -19.81 32.23
CA LEU A 327 0.72 -20.31 31.19
C LEU A 327 2.06 -20.78 31.78
N LEU A 328 2.64 -20.02 32.70
CA LEU A 328 3.86 -20.38 33.41
C LEU A 328 3.68 -21.62 34.29
N ARG A 329 2.54 -21.72 35.00
CA ARG A 329 2.23 -22.88 35.85
C ARG A 329 2.19 -24.17 35.01
N VAL A 330 1.45 -24.16 33.90
CA VAL A 330 1.39 -25.30 32.96
C VAL A 330 2.77 -25.72 32.47
N LEU A 331 3.60 -24.77 32.06
CA LEU A 331 4.94 -25.08 31.53
C LEU A 331 5.92 -25.56 32.61
N ARG A 332 5.80 -25.07 33.85
CA ARG A 332 6.62 -25.54 34.98
C ARG A 332 6.20 -26.93 35.45
N ASP A 333 4.90 -27.17 35.57
CA ASP A 333 4.35 -28.46 36.02
C ASP A 333 4.67 -29.59 35.02
N ALA A 334 4.76 -29.28 33.73
CA ALA A 334 5.15 -30.25 32.70
C ALA A 334 6.60 -30.71 32.81
N GLY A 335 7.51 -29.88 33.33
CA GLY A 335 8.94 -30.20 33.47
C GLY A 335 9.73 -30.33 32.15
N GLU A 336 9.06 -30.25 30.99
CA GLU A 336 9.67 -30.29 29.66
C GLU A 336 8.99 -29.33 28.67
N PRO A 337 9.66 -28.92 27.57
CA PRO A 337 9.06 -28.02 26.60
C PRO A 337 7.87 -28.65 25.86
N LEU A 338 6.73 -27.96 25.90
CA LEU A 338 5.45 -28.41 25.33
C LEU A 338 5.18 -27.82 23.94
N LEU A 339 4.49 -28.59 23.08
CA LEU A 339 3.91 -28.15 21.82
C LEU A 339 2.64 -27.32 22.08
N ALA A 340 2.27 -26.46 21.12
CA ALA A 340 1.04 -25.66 21.21
C ALA A 340 -0.25 -26.48 21.50
N PRO A 341 -0.47 -27.69 20.92
CA PRO A 341 -1.63 -28.52 21.25
C PRO A 341 -1.62 -29.04 22.69
N GLU A 342 -0.45 -29.30 23.26
CA GLU A 342 -0.29 -29.79 24.63
C GLU A 342 -0.58 -28.67 25.63
N ILE A 343 -0.06 -27.47 25.38
CA ILE A 343 -0.37 -26.27 26.16
C ILE A 343 -1.88 -25.97 26.09
N ARG A 344 -2.48 -26.11 24.90
CA ARG A 344 -3.92 -25.94 24.72
C ARG A 344 -4.73 -26.90 25.57
N ALA A 345 -4.35 -28.19 25.57
CA ALA A 345 -5.01 -29.21 26.37
C ALA A 345 -4.83 -28.94 27.88
N ALA A 346 -3.62 -28.59 28.32
CA ALA A 346 -3.32 -28.31 29.72
C ALA A 346 -4.03 -27.06 30.26
N LEU A 347 -4.28 -26.05 29.42
CA LEU A 347 -5.04 -24.85 29.78
C LEU A 347 -6.56 -25.04 29.68
N ASN A 348 -7.06 -26.25 29.36
CA ASN A 348 -8.48 -26.52 29.11
C ASN A 348 -9.12 -25.57 28.08
N ILE A 349 -8.34 -25.16 27.07
CA ILE A 349 -8.87 -24.35 25.97
C ILE A 349 -9.67 -25.28 25.04
N ASP A 350 -10.90 -24.87 24.70
CA ASP A 350 -11.79 -25.65 23.82
C ASP A 350 -11.04 -26.14 22.56
N PRO A 351 -11.04 -27.46 22.28
CA PRO A 351 -10.42 -28.02 21.06
C PRO A 351 -10.89 -27.38 19.75
N GLY A 352 -12.11 -26.82 19.72
CA GLY A 352 -12.69 -26.07 18.60
C GLY A 352 -12.18 -24.63 18.46
N THR A 353 -11.44 -24.12 19.44
CA THR A 353 -10.77 -22.81 19.34
C THR A 353 -9.78 -22.80 18.19
N ASP A 354 -9.89 -21.80 17.31
CA ASP A 354 -9.02 -21.64 16.15
C ASP A 354 -7.54 -21.62 16.57
N ARG A 355 -6.74 -22.48 15.92
CA ARG A 355 -5.30 -22.61 16.13
C ARG A 355 -4.56 -21.28 16.00
N ARG A 356 -5.06 -20.35 15.19
CA ARG A 356 -4.50 -19.00 15.02
C ARG A 356 -4.56 -18.17 16.30
N VAL A 357 -5.61 -18.32 17.09
CA VAL A 357 -5.79 -17.60 18.37
C VAL A 357 -4.78 -18.09 19.40
N VAL A 358 -4.63 -19.41 19.51
CA VAL A 358 -3.63 -20.03 20.39
C VAL A 358 -2.21 -19.65 19.95
N SER A 359 -1.95 -19.63 18.64
CA SER A 359 -0.65 -19.22 18.10
C SER A 359 -0.34 -17.75 18.37
N ALA A 360 -1.34 -16.87 18.31
CA ALA A 360 -1.19 -15.45 18.64
C ALA A 360 -0.90 -15.27 20.15
N LEU A 361 -1.68 -15.93 21.03
CA LEU A 361 -1.44 -15.93 22.48
C LEU A 361 0.00 -16.31 22.83
N LEU A 362 0.49 -17.42 22.27
CA LEU A 362 1.85 -17.90 22.52
C LEU A 362 2.91 -16.98 21.92
N GLY A 363 2.66 -16.39 20.75
CA GLY A 363 3.53 -15.39 20.14
C GLY A 363 3.69 -14.15 21.03
N ASP A 364 2.58 -13.60 21.51
CA ASP A 364 2.55 -12.43 22.39
C ASP A 364 3.22 -12.72 23.75
N ALA A 365 3.08 -13.94 24.28
CA ALA A 365 3.78 -14.37 25.50
C ALA A 365 5.30 -14.50 25.31
N VAL A 366 5.76 -14.95 24.14
CA VAL A 366 7.19 -14.99 23.79
C VAL A 366 7.75 -13.57 23.62
N GLU A 367 7.04 -12.69 22.92
CA GLU A 367 7.47 -11.30 22.72
C GLU A 367 7.60 -10.52 24.04
N ARG A 368 6.74 -10.83 25.02
CA ARG A 368 6.81 -10.26 26.39
C ARG A 368 7.83 -10.95 27.30
N GLY A 369 8.51 -12.01 26.83
CA GLY A 369 9.49 -12.76 27.62
C GLY A 369 8.91 -13.61 28.75
N VAL A 370 7.60 -13.88 28.73
CA VAL A 370 6.92 -14.75 29.72
C VAL A 370 7.30 -16.21 29.53
N ILE A 371 7.50 -16.62 28.28
CA ILE A 371 7.89 -17.99 27.90
C ILE A 371 8.99 -17.95 26.84
N GLN A 372 9.72 -19.04 26.68
CA GLN A 372 10.73 -19.19 25.65
C GLN A 372 10.25 -20.15 24.55
N ARG A 373 10.58 -19.83 23.30
CA ARG A 373 10.31 -20.69 22.15
C ARG A 373 11.53 -21.56 21.87
N THR A 374 11.37 -22.88 21.87
CA THR A 374 12.44 -23.86 21.61
C THR A 374 12.12 -24.67 20.34
N GLY A 375 13.11 -24.87 19.47
CA GLY A 375 12.96 -25.62 18.21
C GLY A 375 12.50 -24.81 16.98
N GLN A 376 12.57 -25.41 15.79
CA GLN A 376 12.24 -24.78 14.51
C GLN A 376 11.10 -25.50 13.76
N ARG A 377 10.30 -24.71 13.02
CA ARG A 377 9.23 -25.17 12.11
C ARG A 377 8.14 -26.02 12.80
N ARG A 378 7.89 -27.24 12.31
CA ARG A 378 6.78 -28.14 12.68
C ARG A 378 6.89 -28.72 14.10
N GLY A 379 8.01 -28.49 14.79
CA GLY A 379 8.24 -28.92 16.18
C GLY A 379 8.51 -27.76 17.13
N THR A 380 7.89 -26.60 16.90
CA THR A 380 8.03 -25.47 17.83
C THR A 380 7.44 -25.87 19.19
N ARG A 381 8.30 -25.90 20.21
CA ARG A 381 7.95 -26.12 21.61
C ARG A 381 8.12 -24.82 22.39
N TYR A 382 7.53 -24.78 23.57
CA TYR A 382 7.59 -23.64 24.47
C TYR A 382 7.97 -24.12 25.85
N ALA A 383 8.79 -23.34 26.55
CA ALA A 383 9.25 -23.63 27.90
C ALA A 383 9.06 -22.40 28.79
N ALA A 384 8.95 -22.64 30.10
CA ALA A 384 9.17 -21.57 31.06
C ALA A 384 10.61 -21.04 30.91
N PRO A 385 10.85 -19.74 31.15
CA PRO A 385 12.15 -19.10 30.92
C PRO A 385 13.28 -19.63 31.81
#